data_AF-A0A182VGM2-F1
#
_entry.id   AF-A0A182VGM2-F1
#
_cell.length_a   1.000
_cell.length_b   1.000
_cell.length_c   1.000
_cell.angle_alpha   90.00
_cell.angle_beta   90.00
_cell.angle_gamma   90.00
#
_symmetry.space_group_name_H-M   'P 1'
#
loop_
_entity.id
_entity.type
_entity.pdbx_description
1 polymer ?
#
loop_
_entity_poly.entity_id
_entity_poly.type
_entity_poly.pdbx_seq_one_letter_code
_entity_poly.pdbx_strand_id
1 'polypeptide(L)'
;MASTVAEPGRIVPSAEEQAEERRKFRYRAGAFLAAVGATAAVAGFSKAIMSAKKSDPKYFDKGLHGSLALHEAGTSLALRALGWGTLYAILGTGTICFGIWKLSGAKNMEEFRQAVGSAFPRVPRNDPPTSRTEFEGLTDLMQYLSTWGKEEKAVTSLATTQPSQ
;
A
#
# COMPACT_ATOMS: atom_id res chain seq x y z
N MET A 1 -61.94 -17.02 16.72
CA MET A 1 -62.10 -16.88 15.26
C MET A 1 -61.04 -15.90 14.77
N ALA A 2 -60.39 -16.22 13.64
CA ALA A 2 -59.31 -15.50 12.94
C ALA A 2 -57.99 -15.40 13.74
N SER A 3 -56.93 -16.19 13.53
CA SER A 3 -56.25 -16.61 12.28
C SER A 3 -56.01 -15.47 11.31
N THR A 4 -54.78 -14.93 11.31
CA THR A 4 -54.07 -14.53 10.09
C THR A 4 -52.54 -14.60 10.26
N VAL A 5 -51.99 -15.63 9.61
CA VAL A 5 -50.74 -15.63 8.83
C VAL A 5 -49.42 -15.55 9.59
N ALA A 6 -48.94 -16.73 9.97
CA ALA A 6 -47.51 -17.05 9.93
C ALA A 6 -46.99 -16.81 8.51
N GLU A 7 -45.97 -15.97 8.39
CA GLU A 7 -45.30 -15.59 7.14
C GLU A 7 -44.17 -16.61 6.87
N PRO A 8 -44.28 -17.49 5.87
CA PRO A 8 -43.27 -18.50 5.56
C PRO A 8 -42.30 -17.93 4.53
N GLY A 9 -41.33 -17.11 4.96
CA GLY A 9 -40.45 -16.44 4.00
C GLY A 9 -39.13 -15.88 4.52
N ARG A 10 -38.88 -15.83 5.83
CA ARG A 10 -37.61 -15.30 6.34
C ARG A 10 -36.60 -16.42 6.48
N ILE A 11 -35.93 -16.73 5.38
CA ILE A 11 -34.64 -17.41 5.37
C ILE A 11 -33.68 -16.47 6.12
N VAL A 12 -33.63 -16.59 7.45
CA VAL A 12 -32.54 -16.04 8.23
C VAL A 12 -31.32 -16.86 7.81
N PRO A 13 -30.34 -16.29 7.09
CA PRO A 13 -29.17 -17.05 6.70
C PRO A 13 -28.52 -17.54 7.99
N SER A 14 -28.42 -18.86 8.16
CA SER A 14 -27.77 -19.47 9.31
C SER A 14 -26.40 -18.83 9.46
N ALA A 15 -25.99 -18.50 10.68
CA ALA A 15 -24.67 -17.89 10.95
C ALA A 15 -23.51 -18.67 10.29
N GLU A 16 -23.74 -19.95 9.99
CA GLU A 16 -22.87 -20.84 9.25
C GLU A 16 -22.71 -20.47 7.77
N GLU A 17 -23.78 -20.11 7.05
CA GLU A 17 -23.69 -19.66 5.64
C GLU A 17 -22.97 -18.31 5.53
N GLN A 18 -23.25 -17.38 6.45
CA GLN A 18 -22.54 -16.10 6.50
C GLN A 18 -21.05 -16.29 6.80
N ALA A 19 -20.69 -17.25 7.66
CA ALA A 19 -19.30 -17.58 7.96
C ALA A 19 -18.57 -18.20 6.75
N GLU A 20 -19.25 -19.01 5.96
CA GLU A 20 -18.69 -19.60 4.74
C GLU A 20 -18.43 -18.55 3.66
N GLU A 21 -19.39 -17.66 3.39
CA GLU A 21 -19.22 -16.57 2.43
C GLU A 21 -18.12 -15.59 2.88
N ARG A 22 -18.02 -15.29 4.18
CA ARG A 22 -16.93 -14.47 4.74
C ARG A 22 -15.57 -15.16 4.60
N ARG A 23 -15.51 -16.49 4.74
CA ARG A 23 -14.29 -17.28 4.47
C ARG A 23 -13.92 -17.22 2.99
N LYS A 24 -14.86 -17.48 2.07
CA LYS A 24 -14.63 -17.38 0.62
C LYS A 24 -14.18 -15.98 0.21
N PHE A 25 -14.80 -14.94 0.75
CA PHE A 25 -14.39 -13.55 0.52
C PHE A 25 -12.95 -13.30 1.00
N ARG A 26 -12.58 -13.78 2.20
CA ARG A 26 -11.21 -13.64 2.74
C ARG A 26 -10.19 -14.41 1.90
N TYR A 27 -10.53 -15.60 1.40
CA TYR A 27 -9.66 -16.35 0.50
C TYR A 27 -9.47 -15.63 -0.84
N ARG A 28 -10.54 -15.11 -1.44
CA ARG A 28 -10.47 -14.33 -2.68
C ARG A 28 -9.68 -13.04 -2.50
N ALA A 29 -9.93 -12.31 -1.41
CA ALA A 29 -9.20 -11.09 -1.06
C ALA A 29 -7.72 -11.39 -0.77
N GLY A 30 -7.42 -12.49 -0.07
CA GLY A 30 -6.05 -12.93 0.20
C GLY A 30 -5.30 -13.32 -1.07
N ALA A 31 -5.94 -14.07 -1.96
CA ALA A 31 -5.36 -14.43 -3.26
C ALA A 31 -5.09 -13.20 -4.13
N PHE A 32 -6.03 -12.24 -4.15
CA PHE A 32 -5.86 -10.98 -4.87
C PHE A 32 -4.69 -10.16 -4.30
N LEU A 33 -4.62 -9.99 -2.98
CA LEU A 33 -3.55 -9.23 -2.34
C LEU A 33 -2.19 -9.89 -2.53
N ALA A 34 -2.12 -11.23 -2.48
CA ALA A 34 -0.91 -11.98 -2.77
C ALA A 34 -0.46 -11.78 -4.23
N ALA A 35 -1.39 -11.81 -5.19
CA ALA A 35 -1.09 -11.58 -6.60
C ALA A 35 -0.58 -10.16 -6.86
N VAL A 36 -1.26 -9.14 -6.30
CA VAL A 36 -0.84 -7.73 -6.42
C VAL A 36 0.52 -7.51 -5.74
N GLY A 37 0.71 -8.06 -4.54
CA GLY A 37 1.97 -7.98 -3.80
C GLY A 37 3.13 -8.64 -4.54
N ALA A 38 2.92 -9.84 -5.11
CA ALA A 38 3.92 -10.52 -5.93
C ALA A 38 4.26 -9.70 -7.18
N THR A 39 3.24 -9.16 -7.86
CA THR A 39 3.44 -8.31 -9.04
C THR A 39 4.22 -7.05 -8.70
N ALA A 40 3.91 -6.40 -7.57
CA ALA A 40 4.63 -5.22 -7.08
C ALA A 40 6.08 -5.54 -6.72
N ALA A 41 6.34 -6.68 -6.07
CA ALA A 41 7.69 -7.12 -5.75
C ALA A 41 8.53 -7.37 -7.02
N VAL A 42 7.96 -8.08 -8.00
CA VAL A 42 8.62 -8.31 -9.30
C VAL A 42 8.88 -6.99 -10.03
N ALA A 43 7.90 -6.08 -10.08
CA ALA A 43 8.05 -4.79 -10.72
C ALA A 43 9.10 -3.91 -10.03
N GLY A 44 9.09 -3.85 -8.69
CA GLY A 44 10.04 -3.09 -7.89
C GLY A 44 11.47 -3.62 -8.04
N PHE A 45 11.65 -4.93 -7.96
CA PHE A 45 12.94 -5.58 -8.14
C PHE A 45 13.46 -5.42 -9.58
N SER A 46 12.59 -5.54 -10.59
CA SER A 46 12.95 -5.30 -11.99
C SER A 46 13.41 -3.86 -12.23
N LYS A 47 12.73 -2.87 -11.64
CA LYS A 47 13.15 -1.46 -11.70
C LYS A 47 14.50 -1.25 -11.02
N ALA A 48 14.76 -1.91 -9.89
CA ALA A 48 16.05 -1.84 -9.23
C ALA A 48 17.19 -2.42 -10.10
N ILE A 49 16.97 -3.58 -10.74
CA ILE A 49 17.94 -4.16 -11.68
C ILE A 49 18.20 -3.22 -12.87
N MET A 50 17.15 -2.67 -13.47
CA MET A 50 17.29 -1.77 -14.62
C MET A 50 18.00 -0.47 -14.24
N SER A 51 17.74 0.07 -13.03
CA SER A 51 18.46 1.22 -12.49
C SER A 51 19.94 0.90 -12.29
N ALA A 52 20.26 -0.25 -11.69
CA ALA A 52 21.65 -0.69 -11.50
C ALA A 52 22.39 -0.86 -12.84
N LYS A 53 21.71 -1.40 -13.86
CA LYS A 53 22.26 -1.53 -15.22
C LYS A 53 22.50 -0.17 -15.90
N LYS A 54 21.67 0.84 -15.62
CA LYS A 54 21.82 2.20 -16.19
C LYS A 54 22.96 2.96 -15.52
N SER A 55 23.14 2.81 -14.21
CA SER A 55 24.23 3.46 -13.48
C SER A 55 25.60 2.92 -13.90
N ASP A 56 25.76 1.60 -14.05
CA ASP A 56 27.07 0.98 -14.28
C ASP A 56 27.04 -0.17 -15.30
N PRO A 57 26.86 0.11 -16.61
CA PRO A 57 26.75 -0.95 -17.62
C PRO A 57 28.03 -1.80 -17.77
N LYS A 58 29.21 -1.19 -17.61
CA LYS A 58 30.51 -1.87 -17.75
C LYS A 58 30.86 -2.78 -16.57
N TYR A 59 30.40 -2.42 -15.36
CA TYR A 59 30.57 -3.24 -14.15
C TYR A 59 29.45 -4.27 -14.00
N PHE A 60 28.25 -3.98 -14.50
CA PHE A 60 27.15 -4.94 -14.56
C PHE A 60 27.47 -6.11 -15.49
N ASP A 61 28.01 -5.86 -16.69
CA ASP A 61 28.34 -6.93 -17.65
C ASP A 61 29.54 -7.78 -17.17
N LYS A 62 30.57 -7.13 -16.60
CA LYS A 62 31.66 -7.82 -15.90
C LYS A 62 31.18 -8.56 -14.64
N GLY A 63 30.19 -8.01 -13.95
CA GLY A 63 29.50 -8.61 -12.80
C GLY A 63 28.44 -9.64 -13.18
N LEU A 64 28.20 -9.88 -14.47
CA LEU A 64 27.39 -10.98 -14.97
C LEU A 64 28.32 -12.13 -15.42
N HIS A 65 29.38 -11.80 -16.18
CA HIS A 65 30.31 -12.77 -16.76
C HIS A 65 31.47 -13.18 -15.83
N GLY A 66 32.09 -12.24 -15.10
CA GLY A 66 33.17 -12.51 -14.14
C GLY A 66 32.66 -12.88 -12.74
N SER A 67 31.35 -12.71 -12.52
CA SER A 67 30.70 -13.05 -11.26
C SER A 67 30.50 -14.54 -11.14
N LEU A 68 30.14 -15.31 -12.18
CA LEU A 68 29.88 -16.76 -12.05
C LEU A 68 30.94 -17.58 -11.25
N ALA A 69 32.22 -17.21 -11.29
CA ALA A 69 33.28 -17.88 -10.52
C ALA A 69 33.52 -17.30 -9.10
N LEU A 70 33.27 -16.00 -8.85
CA LEU A 70 33.41 -15.34 -7.54
C LEU A 70 32.07 -15.32 -6.75
N HIS A 71 30.96 -15.48 -7.47
CA HIS A 71 29.57 -15.37 -7.03
C HIS A 71 29.17 -16.51 -6.10
N GLU A 72 29.77 -17.69 -6.25
CA GLU A 72 29.48 -18.82 -5.38
C GLU A 72 29.88 -18.54 -3.92
N ALA A 73 30.88 -17.68 -3.66
CA ALA A 73 31.29 -17.33 -2.31
C ALA A 73 30.65 -16.03 -1.78
N GLY A 74 30.74 -14.92 -2.53
CA GLY A 74 30.30 -13.60 -2.05
C GLY A 74 28.78 -13.40 -2.08
N THR A 75 28.15 -13.82 -3.17
CA THR A 75 26.70 -13.69 -3.37
C THR A 75 25.93 -14.78 -2.65
N SER A 76 26.50 -15.98 -2.45
CA SER A 76 25.93 -16.94 -1.49
C SER A 76 25.86 -16.38 -0.08
N LEU A 77 26.89 -15.64 0.35
CA LEU A 77 26.90 -14.99 1.65
C LEU A 77 25.85 -13.86 1.74
N ALA A 78 25.76 -13.02 0.70
CA ALA A 78 24.80 -11.94 0.62
C ALA A 78 23.34 -12.43 0.51
N LEU A 79 23.07 -13.46 -0.29
CA LEU A 79 21.75 -14.08 -0.42
C LEU A 79 21.32 -14.73 0.89
N ARG A 80 22.24 -15.35 1.63
CA ARG A 80 21.94 -15.92 2.95
C ARG A 80 21.68 -14.81 3.99
N ALA A 81 22.45 -13.73 3.98
CA ALA A 81 22.22 -12.58 4.84
C ALA A 81 20.89 -11.87 4.53
N LEU A 82 20.57 -11.67 3.25
CA LEU A 82 19.31 -11.09 2.80
C LEU A 82 18.11 -12.01 3.09
N GLY A 83 18.30 -13.32 2.94
CA GLY A 83 17.30 -14.34 3.26
C GLY A 83 16.98 -14.38 4.76
N TRP A 84 17.99 -14.49 5.62
CA TRP A 84 17.82 -14.45 7.07
C TRP A 84 17.27 -13.09 7.53
N GLY A 85 17.70 -11.98 6.92
CA GLY A 85 17.18 -10.65 7.20
C GLY A 85 15.70 -10.50 6.86
N THR A 86 15.26 -10.98 5.69
CA THR A 86 13.85 -10.95 5.30
C THR A 86 13.01 -11.87 6.19
N LEU A 87 13.54 -13.05 6.54
CA LEU A 87 12.88 -13.98 7.45
C LEU A 87 12.69 -13.35 8.85
N TYR A 88 13.73 -12.72 9.40
CA TYR A 88 13.64 -11.98 10.67
C TYR A 88 12.76 -10.74 10.57
N ALA A 89 12.71 -10.05 9.45
CA ALA A 89 11.81 -8.91 9.27
C ALA A 89 10.35 -9.36 9.33
N ILE A 90 10.00 -10.45 8.64
CA ILE A 90 8.64 -11.01 8.63
C ILE A 90 8.29 -11.59 10.00
N LEU A 91 9.17 -12.40 10.60
CA LEU A 91 8.95 -12.96 11.94
C LEU A 91 8.93 -11.87 13.01
N GLY A 92 9.89 -10.95 13.03
CA GLY A 92 9.99 -9.88 14.02
C GLY A 92 8.80 -8.93 13.94
N THR A 93 8.45 -8.44 12.75
CA THR A 93 7.28 -7.55 12.59
C THR A 93 5.99 -8.30 12.90
N GLY A 94 5.88 -9.58 12.50
CA GLY A 94 4.74 -10.43 12.83
C GLY A 94 4.59 -10.68 14.33
N THR A 95 5.69 -11.00 15.03
CA THR A 95 5.72 -11.23 16.48
C THR A 95 5.50 -9.94 17.27
N ILE A 96 6.01 -8.80 16.82
CA ILE A 96 5.74 -7.50 17.46
C ILE A 96 4.27 -7.12 17.29
N CYS A 97 3.71 -7.22 16.08
CA CYS A 97 2.28 -7.01 15.85
C CYS A 97 1.42 -7.98 16.66
N PHE A 98 1.82 -9.26 16.75
CA PHE A 98 1.12 -10.25 17.57
C PHE A 98 1.28 -9.96 19.07
N GLY A 99 2.43 -9.45 19.50
CA GLY A 99 2.71 -9.04 20.87
C GLY A 99 1.83 -7.86 21.29
N ILE A 100 1.70 -6.86 20.41
CA ILE A 100 0.77 -5.73 20.58
C ILE A 100 -0.68 -6.25 20.62
N TRP A 101 -1.04 -7.20 19.76
CA TRP A 101 -2.36 -7.83 19.79
C TRP A 101 -2.61 -8.61 21.09
N LYS A 102 -1.61 -9.34 21.59
CA LYS A 102 -1.65 -10.09 22.86
C LYS A 102 -1.72 -9.19 24.09
N LEU A 103 -1.00 -8.06 24.09
CA LEU A 103 -1.03 -7.07 25.16
C LEU A 103 -2.29 -6.21 25.12
N SER A 104 -2.88 -5.99 23.94
CA SER A 104 -4.10 -5.21 23.78
C SER A 104 -5.37 -5.90 24.29
N GLY A 105 -5.31 -7.19 24.68
CA GLY A 105 -6.44 -7.91 25.30
C GLY A 105 -7.66 -8.15 24.40
N ALA A 106 -7.63 -7.68 23.16
CA ALA A 106 -8.74 -7.72 22.22
C ALA A 106 -8.80 -9.07 21.50
N LYS A 107 -9.88 -9.84 21.74
CA LYS A 107 -10.13 -11.09 21.01
C LYS A 107 -10.66 -10.85 19.59
N ASN A 108 -10.99 -9.60 19.24
CA ASN A 108 -11.48 -9.20 17.92
C ASN A 108 -10.80 -7.93 17.39
N MET A 109 -10.64 -7.83 16.05
CA MET A 109 -10.11 -6.66 15.35
C MET A 109 -10.91 -5.36 15.63
N GLU A 110 -12.19 -5.48 15.98
CA GLU A 110 -13.03 -4.33 16.36
C GLU A 110 -12.67 -3.77 17.73
N GLU A 111 -12.40 -4.64 18.71
CA GLU A 111 -11.95 -4.22 20.05
C GLU A 111 -10.55 -3.64 19.99
N PHE A 112 -9.66 -4.17 19.14
CA PHE A 112 -8.34 -3.57 18.90
C PHE A 112 -8.47 -2.17 18.30
N ARG A 113 -9.33 -1.99 17.28
CA ARG A 113 -9.59 -0.68 16.69
C ARG A 113 -10.23 0.30 17.67
N GLN A 114 -11.11 -0.17 18.56
CA GLN A 114 -11.73 0.65 19.59
C GLN A 114 -10.75 1.00 20.73
N ALA A 115 -9.93 0.06 21.20
CA ALA A 115 -8.92 0.29 22.25
C ALA A 115 -7.76 1.15 21.76
N VAL A 116 -7.32 0.97 20.50
CA VAL A 116 -6.35 1.87 19.86
C VAL A 116 -7.00 3.23 19.60
N GLY A 117 -8.25 3.26 19.12
CA GLY A 117 -8.99 4.49 18.90
C GLY A 117 -9.31 5.29 20.18
N SER A 118 -9.30 4.66 21.35
CA SER A 118 -9.45 5.32 22.65
C SER A 118 -8.12 5.65 23.33
N ALA A 119 -7.07 4.87 23.06
CA ALA A 119 -5.70 5.13 23.53
C ALA A 119 -5.03 6.30 22.79
N PHE A 120 -5.35 6.49 21.51
CA PHE A 120 -5.00 7.73 20.80
C PHE A 120 -6.00 8.82 21.18
N PRO A 121 -5.56 10.00 21.64
CA PRO A 121 -6.47 11.11 21.90
C PRO A 121 -7.24 11.40 20.61
N ARG A 122 -8.58 11.35 20.69
CA ARG A 122 -9.46 11.63 19.56
C ARG A 122 -9.05 12.99 18.99
N VAL A 123 -8.42 12.97 17.82
CA VAL A 123 -8.15 14.19 17.06
C VAL A 123 -9.51 14.86 16.87
N PRO A 124 -9.70 16.08 17.41
CA PRO A 124 -10.95 16.82 17.22
C PRO A 124 -11.19 16.89 15.72
N ARG A 125 -12.32 16.33 15.29
CA ARG A 125 -12.75 16.49 13.90
C ARG A 125 -13.03 17.97 13.74
N ASN A 126 -12.24 18.60 12.90
CA ASN A 126 -12.27 20.04 12.70
C ASN A 126 -13.47 20.37 11.79
N ASP A 127 -14.63 20.51 12.39
CA ASP A 127 -15.84 21.10 11.82
C ASP A 127 -15.92 22.56 12.32
N PRO A 128 -15.64 23.62 11.53
CA PRO A 128 -15.40 23.72 10.08
C PRO A 128 -13.91 23.67 9.66
N PRO A 129 -13.57 23.19 8.44
CA PRO A 129 -12.20 22.98 7.93
C PRO A 129 -11.33 24.25 8.02
N THR A 130 -10.41 24.28 8.97
CA THR A 130 -9.34 25.28 9.15
C THR A 130 -7.99 24.60 8.92
N SER A 131 -7.97 23.54 8.11
CA SER A 131 -6.74 22.91 7.63
C SER A 131 -6.49 23.37 6.21
N ARG A 132 -5.28 23.88 6.00
CA ARG A 132 -4.72 24.36 4.73
C ARG A 132 -4.47 23.20 3.75
N THR A 133 -5.55 22.55 3.33
CA THR A 133 -5.58 21.68 2.15
C THR A 133 -6.43 22.41 1.13
N GLU A 134 -5.85 23.46 0.54
CA GLU A 134 -6.48 24.29 -0.49
C GLU A 134 -6.63 23.57 -1.84
N PHE A 135 -6.57 22.23 -1.81
CA PHE A 135 -6.97 21.37 -2.90
C PHE A 135 -8.24 20.61 -2.48
N GLU A 136 -9.32 20.77 -3.24
CA GLU A 136 -10.60 20.07 -3.02
C GLU A 136 -10.46 18.54 -3.17
N GLY A 137 -9.33 18.08 -3.73
CA GLY A 137 -8.94 16.67 -3.80
C GLY A 137 -7.73 16.46 -4.72
N LEU A 138 -7.39 15.20 -4.95
CA LEU A 138 -6.30 14.82 -5.86
C LEU A 138 -6.55 15.34 -7.30
N THR A 139 -7.83 15.41 -7.70
CA THR A 139 -8.25 15.99 -8.98
C THR A 139 -7.86 17.46 -9.10
N ASP A 140 -8.06 18.23 -8.04
CA ASP A 140 -7.75 19.66 -7.99
C ASP A 140 -6.24 19.91 -7.93
N LEU A 141 -5.49 19.07 -7.20
CA LEU A 141 -4.04 19.06 -7.23
C LEU A 141 -3.49 18.77 -8.64
N MET A 142 -4.06 17.80 -9.35
CA MET A 142 -3.66 17.47 -10.72
C MET A 142 -4.02 18.59 -11.69
N GLN A 143 -5.17 19.24 -11.50
CA GLN A 143 -5.59 20.41 -12.25
C GLN A 143 -4.56 21.55 -12.09
N TYR A 144 -4.17 21.85 -10.85
CA TYR A 144 -3.17 22.86 -10.52
C TYR A 144 -1.78 22.58 -11.12
N LEU A 145 -1.31 21.33 -11.03
CA LEU A 145 -0.03 20.94 -11.66
C LEU A 145 -0.09 21.07 -13.20
N SER A 146 -1.26 20.81 -13.80
CA SER A 146 -1.44 20.94 -15.25
C SER A 146 -1.50 22.41 -15.71
N THR A 147 -2.03 23.31 -14.88
CA THR A 147 -2.12 24.75 -15.19
C THR A 147 -0.81 25.48 -14.91
N TRP A 148 -0.04 25.08 -13.90
CA TRP A 148 1.28 25.65 -13.57
C TRP A 148 2.24 25.65 -14.76
N GLY A 149 2.30 24.54 -15.52
CA GLY A 149 3.15 24.45 -16.71
C GLY A 149 2.67 25.27 -17.92
N LYS A 150 1.44 25.79 -17.88
CA LYS A 150 0.80 26.53 -18.99
C LYS A 150 0.96 28.04 -18.83
N GLU A 151 0.92 28.54 -17.59
CA GLU A 151 1.07 29.96 -17.28
C GLU A 151 2.49 30.46 -17.58
N GLU A 152 3.53 29.66 -17.31
CA GLU A 152 4.92 30.01 -17.62
C GLU A 152 5.13 30.25 -19.13
N LYS A 153 4.44 29.47 -19.97
CA LYS A 153 4.50 29.61 -21.43
C LYS A 153 3.72 30.83 -21.93
N ALA A 154 2.58 31.14 -21.32
CA ALA A 154 1.74 32.29 -21.68
C ALA A 154 2.40 33.63 -21.28
N VAL A 155 2.96 33.73 -20.08
CA VAL A 155 3.65 34.94 -19.59
C VAL A 155 4.93 35.20 -20.40
N THR A 156 5.68 34.16 -20.76
CA THR A 156 6.85 34.28 -21.65
C THR A 156 6.46 34.72 -23.07
N SER A 157 5.30 34.26 -23.58
CA SER A 157 4.82 34.66 -24.92
C SER A 157 4.25 36.08 -24.98
N LEU A 158 3.70 36.60 -23.87
CA LEU A 158 3.19 37.96 -23.76
C LEU A 158 4.30 38.99 -23.50
N ALA A 159 5.36 38.62 -22.79
CA ALA A 159 6.53 39.49 -22.58
C ALA A 159 7.37 39.70 -23.85
N THR A 160 7.22 38.86 -24.88
CA THR A 160 7.97 38.97 -26.15
C THR A 160 7.25 39.84 -27.19
N THR A 161 5.99 40.24 -26.96
CA THR A 161 5.22 41.07 -27.91
C THR A 161 4.71 42.36 -27.24
N GLN A 162 5.62 43.19 -26.74
CA GLN A 162 5.37 44.63 -26.62
C GLN A 162 6.45 45.37 -27.42
N PRO A 163 6.09 46.14 -28.47
CA PRO A 163 7.05 46.78 -29.35
C PRO A 163 7.78 47.92 -28.61
N SER A 164 9.09 47.99 -28.83
CA SER A 164 9.85 49.23 -28.70
C SER A 164 9.19 50.33 -29.54
N GLN A 165 9.27 51.57 -29.04
CA GLN A 165 9.05 52.83 -29.77
C GLN A 165 9.31 52.74 -31.27
#